data_AF-A0A0M6XPU8-F1
#
_entry.id   AF-A0A0M6XPU8-F1
#
_cell.length_a   1.000
_cell.length_b   1.000
_cell.length_c   1.000
_cell.angle_alpha   90.00
_cell.angle_beta   90.00
_cell.angle_gamma   90.00
#
_symmetry.space_group_name_H-M   'P 1'
#
loop_
_entity.id
_entity.type
_entity.pdbx_description
1 polymer ?
#
loop_
_entity_poly.entity_id
_entity_poly.type
_entity_poly.pdbx_seq_one_letter_code
_entity_poly.pdbx_strand_id
1 'polypeptide(L)'
;MPARFALRACALAATLMLAACGTTYQLADIDPDTSGRASAMFQAAASQGVRKPASDAAARARFARVVARIRPVAEGLCRQELAGRRNVTCGVDVGVDTKMKVRNAYFTYADPAKQRPMVMVTVPLLRDVANEDELAFVLGHEYGHLIGQHIQKGEQQAVAGALIMGAIAAAATADNPYANHDQIISDSMNIGGALGGRAFSQTYELESDTLGTLITRQAGYDPVKGARYFARPAEAKSVNGELSFWGTHPPDEVRLATVMATVAQIETQGGIGRKAAP
;
A
#
# COMPACT_ATOMS: atom_id res chain seq x y z
N MET A 1 29.34 32.48 7.48
CA MET A 1 28.97 32.20 6.06
C MET A 1 28.76 30.71 5.71
N PRO A 2 29.41 29.70 6.32
CA PRO A 2 29.24 28.29 5.88
C PRO A 2 27.88 27.67 6.26
N ALA A 3 27.31 28.03 7.41
CA ALA A 3 26.01 27.49 7.87
C ALA A 3 24.83 27.81 6.93
N ARG A 4 24.83 29.01 6.32
CA ARG A 4 23.77 29.43 5.37
C ARG A 4 23.84 28.70 4.03
N PHE A 5 25.03 28.27 3.61
CA PHE A 5 25.22 27.46 2.41
C PHE A 5 24.82 26.00 2.66
N ALA A 6 25.18 25.45 3.83
CA ALA A 6 24.77 24.11 4.24
C ALA A 6 23.25 23.97 4.38
N LEU A 7 22.56 24.95 4.98
CA LEU A 7 21.09 24.96 5.06
C LEU A 7 20.42 25.01 3.69
N ARG A 8 20.93 25.82 2.75
CA ARG A 8 20.37 25.93 1.40
C ARG A 8 20.60 24.67 0.57
N ALA A 9 21.76 24.04 0.69
CA ALA A 9 22.05 22.76 0.03
C ALA A 9 21.19 21.62 0.60
N CYS A 10 21.00 21.56 1.92
CA CYS A 10 20.10 20.58 2.55
C CYS A 10 18.64 20.80 2.15
N ALA A 11 18.18 22.05 2.06
CA ALA A 11 16.81 22.37 1.64
C ALA A 11 16.54 21.96 0.18
N LEU A 12 17.50 22.18 -0.72
CA LEU A 12 17.40 21.80 -2.13
C LEU A 12 17.45 20.27 -2.33
N ALA A 13 18.32 19.58 -1.58
CA ALA A 13 18.40 18.11 -1.60
C ALA A 13 17.13 17.46 -1.01
N ALA A 14 16.58 18.02 0.07
CA ALA A 14 15.33 17.55 0.68
C ALA A 14 14.13 17.73 -0.26
N THR A 15 14.02 18.87 -0.96
CA THR A 15 12.93 19.10 -1.93
C THR A 15 13.02 18.19 -3.16
N LEU A 16 14.22 17.92 -3.67
CA LEU A 16 14.42 16.96 -4.78
C LEU A 16 14.13 15.51 -4.36
N MET A 17 14.49 15.10 -3.13
CA MET A 17 14.17 13.76 -2.63
C MET A 17 12.68 13.55 -2.34
N LEU A 18 11.98 14.57 -1.84
CA LEU A 18 10.53 14.50 -1.57
C LEU A 18 9.68 14.38 -2.84
N ALA A 19 10.08 15.03 -3.94
CA ALA A 19 9.36 14.96 -5.21
C ALA A 19 9.50 13.59 -5.92
N ALA A 20 10.63 12.91 -5.73
CA ALA A 20 10.94 11.65 -6.39
C ALA A 20 10.19 10.43 -5.81
N CYS A 21 9.44 10.59 -4.72
CA CYS A 21 9.00 9.45 -3.89
C CYS A 21 7.49 9.35 -3.67
N GLY A 22 6.69 10.16 -4.37
CA GLY A 22 5.23 10.02 -4.38
C GLY A 22 4.74 8.79 -5.15
N THR A 23 3.44 8.80 -5.48
CA THR A 23 2.86 7.73 -6.31
C THR A 23 3.46 7.73 -7.71
N THR A 24 3.62 6.55 -8.33
CA THR A 24 4.02 6.37 -9.73
C THR A 24 2.86 6.69 -10.69
N TYR A 25 1.63 6.34 -10.28
CA TYR A 25 0.41 6.57 -11.04
C TYR A 25 -0.30 7.84 -10.59
N GLN A 26 -1.00 8.46 -11.55
CA GLN A 26 -1.93 9.52 -11.24
C GLN A 26 -3.19 8.90 -10.63
N LEU A 27 -3.53 9.35 -9.43
CA LEU A 27 -4.80 8.98 -8.81
C LEU A 27 -5.92 9.68 -9.60
N ALA A 28 -6.98 8.94 -9.91
CA ALA A 28 -8.11 9.50 -10.63
C ALA A 28 -8.78 10.60 -9.81
N ASP A 29 -9.21 11.68 -10.48
CA ASP A 29 -9.98 12.74 -9.83
C ASP A 29 -11.33 12.18 -9.36
N ILE A 30 -11.66 12.43 -8.09
CA ILE A 30 -12.92 11.99 -7.47
C ILE A 30 -13.88 13.17 -7.50
N ASP A 31 -14.89 13.08 -8.37
CA ASP A 31 -15.96 14.07 -8.39
C ASP A 31 -16.93 13.91 -7.19
N PRO A 32 -17.71 14.94 -6.84
CA PRO A 32 -18.62 14.89 -5.69
C PRO A 32 -19.70 13.81 -5.76
N ASP A 33 -20.19 13.43 -6.94
CA ASP A 33 -21.17 12.34 -7.09
C ASP A 33 -20.51 11.00 -6.79
N THR A 34 -19.33 10.74 -7.37
CA THR A 34 -18.55 9.53 -7.08
C THR A 34 -18.21 9.43 -5.60
N SER A 35 -17.80 10.53 -4.96
CA SER A 35 -17.57 10.59 -3.52
C SER A 35 -18.83 10.24 -2.73
N GLY A 36 -19.98 10.86 -3.04
CA GLY A 36 -21.23 10.62 -2.33
C GLY A 36 -21.73 9.17 -2.44
N ARG A 37 -21.65 8.58 -3.65
CA ARG A 37 -22.00 7.18 -3.88
C ARG A 37 -21.05 6.23 -3.15
N ALA A 38 -19.74 6.52 -3.16
CA ALA A 38 -18.75 5.74 -2.44
C ALA A 38 -18.99 5.77 -0.93
N SER A 39 -19.22 6.94 -0.33
CA SER A 39 -19.55 7.07 1.09
C SER A 39 -20.80 6.26 1.46
N ALA A 40 -21.87 6.35 0.67
CA ALA A 40 -23.09 5.56 0.91
C ALA A 40 -22.82 4.04 0.83
N MET A 41 -22.04 3.60 -0.16
CA MET A 41 -21.67 2.19 -0.30
C MET A 41 -20.75 1.71 0.82
N PHE A 42 -19.82 2.54 1.27
CA PHE A 42 -18.91 2.26 2.37
C PHE A 42 -19.71 2.08 3.67
N GLN A 43 -20.61 3.01 3.99
CA GLN A 43 -21.50 2.92 5.16
C GLN A 43 -22.41 1.69 5.09
N ALA A 44 -22.95 1.38 3.91
CA ALA A 44 -23.79 0.19 3.70
C ALA A 44 -22.99 -1.11 3.89
N ALA A 45 -21.70 -1.14 3.54
CA ALA A 45 -20.82 -2.28 3.77
C ALA A 45 -20.36 -2.38 5.24
N ALA A 46 -20.09 -1.23 5.88
CA ALA A 46 -19.73 -1.13 7.28
C ALA A 46 -20.88 -1.53 8.23
N SER A 47 -22.13 -1.34 7.82
CA SER A 47 -23.29 -1.76 8.61
C SER A 47 -23.68 -3.22 8.43
N GLN A 48 -22.98 -3.99 7.57
CA GLN A 48 -23.25 -5.41 7.40
C GLN A 48 -22.82 -6.19 8.65
N GLY A 49 -23.77 -6.94 9.22
CA GLY A 49 -23.51 -7.80 10.38
C GLY A 49 -22.48 -8.90 10.10
N VAL A 50 -22.01 -9.54 11.17
CA VAL A 50 -21.03 -10.63 11.10
C VAL A 50 -21.59 -11.78 10.25
N ARG A 51 -20.90 -12.09 9.15
CA ARG A 51 -21.25 -13.22 8.28
C ARG A 51 -20.78 -14.53 8.88
N LYS A 52 -21.51 -15.61 8.59
CA LYS A 52 -21.06 -16.98 8.88
C LYS A 52 -19.82 -17.27 8.01
N PRO A 53 -18.65 -17.58 8.60
CA PRO A 53 -17.45 -17.87 7.82
C PRO A 53 -17.62 -19.12 6.97
N ALA A 54 -16.99 -19.14 5.79
CA ALA A 54 -16.91 -20.32 4.95
C ALA A 54 -16.12 -21.46 5.63
N SER A 55 -16.33 -22.70 5.17
CA SER A 55 -15.46 -23.81 5.55
C SER A 55 -14.08 -23.66 4.92
N ASP A 56 -13.04 -24.23 5.55
CA ASP A 56 -11.67 -24.17 5.05
C ASP A 56 -11.55 -24.74 3.62
N ALA A 57 -12.28 -25.81 3.32
CA ALA A 57 -12.31 -26.41 1.99
C ALA A 57 -12.89 -25.45 0.94
N ALA A 58 -14.04 -24.82 1.23
CA ALA A 58 -14.67 -23.87 0.32
C ALA A 58 -13.79 -22.61 0.12
N ALA A 59 -13.20 -22.11 1.21
CA ALA A 59 -12.29 -20.97 1.21
C ALA A 59 -11.04 -21.23 0.35
N ARG A 60 -10.41 -22.42 0.50
CA ARG A 60 -9.24 -22.82 -0.29
C ARG A 60 -9.57 -23.05 -1.77
N ALA A 61 -10.71 -23.68 -2.06
CA ALA A 61 -11.15 -23.89 -3.44
C ALA A 61 -11.39 -22.55 -4.17
N ARG A 62 -12.01 -21.59 -3.48
CA ARG A 62 -12.18 -20.22 -3.97
C ARG A 62 -10.84 -19.53 -4.19
N PHE A 63 -9.93 -19.60 -3.22
CA PHE A 63 -8.59 -19.03 -3.32
C PHE A 63 -7.83 -19.54 -4.55
N ALA A 64 -7.84 -20.86 -4.79
CA ALA A 64 -7.18 -21.45 -5.95
C ALA A 64 -7.70 -20.90 -7.29
N ARG A 65 -9.02 -20.74 -7.43
CA ARG A 65 -9.64 -20.19 -8.66
C ARG A 65 -9.28 -18.72 -8.87
N VAL A 66 -9.37 -17.91 -7.81
CA VAL A 66 -9.07 -16.47 -7.90
C VAL A 66 -7.59 -16.24 -8.21
N VAL A 67 -6.68 -16.95 -7.53
CA VAL A 67 -5.24 -16.85 -7.80
C VAL A 67 -4.90 -17.25 -9.24
N ALA A 68 -5.53 -18.30 -9.77
CA ALA A 68 -5.31 -18.75 -11.14
C ALA A 68 -5.66 -17.68 -12.20
N ARG A 69 -6.59 -16.77 -11.89
CA ARG A 69 -6.97 -15.64 -12.76
C ARG A 69 -6.17 -14.38 -12.49
N ILE A 70 -5.97 -14.03 -11.23
CA ILE A 70 -5.31 -12.77 -10.84
C ILE A 70 -3.81 -12.80 -11.16
N ARG A 71 -3.11 -13.88 -10.81
CA ARG A 71 -1.65 -13.97 -10.95
C ARG A 71 -1.16 -13.66 -12.37
N PRO A 72 -1.61 -14.34 -13.45
CA PRO A 72 -1.06 -14.07 -14.78
C PRO A 72 -1.26 -12.62 -15.24
N VAL A 73 -2.39 -12.00 -14.88
CA VAL A 73 -2.69 -10.59 -15.18
C VAL A 73 -1.75 -9.68 -14.40
N ALA A 74 -1.68 -9.86 -13.09
CA ALA A 74 -0.89 -9.01 -12.20
C ALA A 74 0.62 -9.10 -12.47
N GLU A 75 1.14 -10.31 -12.70
CA GLU A 75 2.55 -10.49 -13.06
C GLU A 75 2.86 -9.96 -14.46
N GLY A 76 1.90 -10.04 -15.39
CA GLY A 76 2.01 -9.44 -16.72
C GLY A 76 2.17 -7.92 -16.62
N LEU A 77 1.28 -7.27 -15.86
CA LEU A 77 1.35 -5.84 -15.58
C LEU A 77 2.67 -5.49 -14.87
N CYS A 78 3.08 -6.23 -13.84
CA CYS A 78 4.35 -6.02 -13.16
C CYS A 78 5.53 -6.03 -14.13
N ARG A 79 5.61 -7.02 -15.03
CA ARG A 79 6.70 -7.11 -16.03
C ARG A 79 6.68 -5.95 -17.00
N GLN A 80 5.50 -5.49 -17.42
CA GLN A 80 5.35 -4.34 -18.29
C GLN A 80 5.84 -3.06 -17.60
N GLU A 81 5.43 -2.85 -16.35
CA GLU A 81 5.63 -1.58 -15.65
C GLU A 81 7.04 -1.42 -15.07
N LEU A 82 7.62 -2.54 -14.67
CA LEU A 82 8.96 -2.60 -14.09
C LEU A 82 10.01 -3.08 -15.09
N ALA A 83 9.68 -3.07 -16.39
CA ALA A 83 10.61 -3.36 -17.46
C ALA A 83 11.88 -2.49 -17.32
N GLY A 84 13.05 -3.12 -17.35
CA GLY A 84 14.34 -2.43 -17.22
C GLY A 84 14.75 -2.07 -15.79
N ARG A 85 13.89 -2.25 -14.78
CA ARG A 85 14.32 -2.17 -13.38
C ARG A 85 15.17 -3.39 -13.02
N ARG A 86 16.40 -3.15 -12.57
CA ARG A 86 17.27 -4.21 -12.06
C ARG A 86 16.75 -4.68 -10.70
N ASN A 87 16.96 -5.96 -10.39
CA ASN A 87 16.68 -6.55 -9.08
C ASN A 87 15.20 -6.57 -8.65
N VAL A 88 14.25 -6.49 -9.59
CA VAL A 88 12.85 -6.78 -9.30
C VAL A 88 12.44 -8.05 -10.05
N THR A 89 11.84 -8.99 -9.33
CA THR A 89 11.22 -10.16 -9.94
C THR A 89 9.70 -10.01 -9.86
N CYS A 90 9.00 -10.38 -10.92
CA CYS A 90 7.54 -10.33 -10.98
C CYS A 90 6.88 -11.71 -10.86
N GLY A 91 7.66 -12.77 -10.59
CA GLY A 91 7.10 -14.08 -10.25
C GLY A 91 6.78 -14.09 -8.77
N VAL A 92 5.49 -14.08 -8.42
CA VAL A 92 5.04 -13.88 -7.04
C VAL A 92 4.56 -15.20 -6.44
N ASP A 93 5.14 -15.56 -5.31
CA ASP A 93 4.68 -16.68 -4.50
C ASP A 93 3.39 -16.29 -3.77
N VAL A 94 2.23 -16.70 -4.30
CA VAL A 94 0.93 -16.43 -3.66
C VAL A 94 0.52 -17.60 -2.77
N GLY A 95 0.43 -17.36 -1.46
CA GLY A 95 0.29 -18.41 -0.45
C GLY A 95 -0.80 -18.14 0.59
N VAL A 96 -1.05 -19.15 1.43
CA VAL A 96 -1.97 -19.06 2.56
C VAL A 96 -1.18 -19.07 3.86
N ASP A 97 -1.34 -18.03 4.66
CA ASP A 97 -0.78 -17.96 6.01
C ASP A 97 -1.70 -18.73 6.99
N THR A 98 -1.18 -19.84 7.50
CA THR A 98 -1.89 -20.71 8.46
C THR A 98 -1.54 -20.39 9.92
N LYS A 99 -0.52 -19.55 10.14
CA LYS A 99 0.00 -19.20 11.47
C LYS A 99 -0.78 -18.04 12.05
N MET A 100 -0.92 -16.94 11.29
CA MET A 100 -1.60 -15.74 11.73
C MET A 100 -3.11 -16.00 11.93
N LYS A 101 -3.63 -15.63 13.10
CA LYS A 101 -5.02 -15.91 13.51
C LYS A 101 -5.98 -14.75 13.31
N VAL A 102 -5.48 -13.61 12.85
CA VAL A 102 -6.28 -12.46 12.42
C VAL A 102 -6.54 -12.49 10.92
N ARG A 103 -7.62 -11.83 10.49
CA ARG A 103 -7.87 -11.58 9.06
C ARG A 103 -6.79 -10.64 8.56
N ASN A 104 -5.97 -11.09 7.62
CA ASN A 104 -4.94 -10.27 7.00
C ASN A 104 -4.60 -10.76 5.59
N ALA A 105 -4.08 -9.85 4.78
CA ALA A 105 -3.40 -10.10 3.52
C ALA A 105 -2.21 -9.15 3.46
N TYR A 106 -1.09 -9.60 2.92
CA TYR A 106 0.09 -8.76 2.83
C TYR A 106 1.02 -9.18 1.70
N PHE A 107 1.58 -8.18 1.04
CA PHE A 107 2.76 -8.28 0.21
C PHE A 107 4.04 -8.14 1.04
N THR A 108 5.04 -9.00 0.79
CA THR A 108 6.39 -8.87 1.35
C THR A 108 7.42 -9.60 0.48
N TYR A 109 8.70 -9.59 0.90
CA TYR A 109 9.77 -10.36 0.25
C TYR A 109 10.15 -11.56 1.12
N ALA A 110 10.02 -12.76 0.56
CA ALA A 110 10.36 -14.01 1.24
C ALA A 110 11.84 -14.10 1.62
N ASP A 111 12.67 -13.53 0.75
CA ASP A 111 14.11 -13.36 0.92
C ASP A 111 14.42 -11.94 0.46
N PRO A 112 14.61 -10.99 1.39
CA PRO A 112 14.89 -9.60 1.05
C PRO A 112 16.16 -9.42 0.20
N ALA A 113 17.16 -10.29 0.39
CA ALA A 113 18.41 -10.24 -0.38
C ALA A 113 18.20 -10.68 -1.84
N LYS A 114 17.24 -11.58 -2.08
CA LYS A 114 16.90 -12.06 -3.44
C LYS A 114 15.71 -11.37 -4.07
N GLN A 115 15.06 -10.45 -3.35
CA GLN A 115 13.87 -9.72 -3.82
C GLN A 115 12.82 -10.67 -4.42
N ARG A 116 12.56 -11.80 -3.73
CA ARG A 116 11.53 -12.77 -4.13
C ARG A 116 10.18 -12.35 -3.53
N PRO A 117 9.27 -11.76 -4.33
CA PRO A 117 8.00 -11.25 -3.83
C PRO A 117 7.08 -12.40 -3.42
N MET A 118 6.33 -12.18 -2.34
CA MET A 118 5.27 -13.07 -1.91
C MET A 118 4.03 -12.26 -1.53
N VAL A 119 2.87 -12.87 -1.77
CA VAL A 119 1.58 -12.36 -1.31
C VAL A 119 0.95 -13.45 -0.46
N MET A 120 0.68 -13.13 0.80
CA MET A 120 0.14 -14.09 1.76
C MET A 120 -1.26 -13.66 2.18
N VAL A 121 -2.18 -14.62 2.26
CA VAL A 121 -3.53 -14.38 2.74
C VAL A 121 -3.83 -15.32 3.91
N THR A 122 -4.33 -14.79 5.02
CA THR A 122 -4.59 -15.61 6.21
C THR A 122 -5.84 -16.47 6.06
N VAL A 123 -5.86 -17.64 6.71
CA VAL A 123 -7.06 -18.51 6.73
C VAL A 123 -8.31 -17.76 7.21
N PRO A 124 -8.28 -16.94 8.29
CA PRO A 124 -9.43 -16.13 8.68
C PRO A 124 -9.94 -15.21 7.58
N LEU A 125 -9.07 -14.54 6.81
CA LEU A 125 -9.51 -13.68 5.70
C LEU A 125 -10.19 -14.51 4.61
N LEU A 126 -9.60 -15.64 4.24
CA LEU A 126 -10.15 -16.52 3.21
C LEU A 126 -11.54 -17.06 3.58
N ARG A 127 -11.84 -17.24 4.86
CA ARG A 127 -13.16 -17.68 5.34
C ARG A 127 -14.16 -16.52 5.39
N ASP A 128 -13.69 -15.30 5.57
CA ASP A 128 -14.51 -14.10 5.75
C ASP A 128 -14.98 -13.48 4.41
N VAL A 129 -14.15 -13.51 3.37
CA VAL A 129 -14.54 -13.00 2.04
C VAL A 129 -15.80 -13.72 1.54
N ALA A 130 -16.77 -12.93 1.07
CA ALA A 130 -18.11 -13.40 0.75
C ALA A 130 -18.22 -13.93 -0.68
N ASN A 131 -17.34 -13.47 -1.58
CA ASN A 131 -17.36 -13.81 -3.00
C ASN A 131 -15.94 -13.74 -3.58
N GLU A 132 -15.82 -14.10 -4.86
CA GLU A 132 -14.53 -14.08 -5.57
C GLU A 132 -14.05 -12.66 -5.87
N ASP A 133 -14.94 -11.69 -6.08
CA ASP A 133 -14.58 -10.30 -6.36
C ASP A 133 -13.84 -9.66 -5.16
N GLU A 134 -14.31 -9.91 -3.93
CA GLU A 134 -13.64 -9.46 -2.69
C GLU A 134 -12.21 -10.01 -2.59
N LEU A 135 -12.03 -11.30 -2.84
CA LEU A 135 -10.70 -11.91 -2.78
C LEU A 135 -9.80 -11.46 -3.94
N ALA A 136 -10.38 -11.29 -5.13
CA ALA A 136 -9.68 -10.80 -6.31
C ALA A 136 -9.14 -9.39 -6.08
N PHE A 137 -9.96 -8.51 -5.51
CA PHE A 137 -9.54 -7.15 -5.19
C PHE A 137 -8.47 -7.09 -4.10
N VAL A 138 -8.60 -7.88 -3.02
CA VAL A 138 -7.54 -8.03 -2.00
C VAL A 138 -6.23 -8.43 -2.65
N LEU A 139 -6.21 -9.49 -3.48
CA LEU A 139 -4.98 -9.93 -4.13
C LEU A 139 -4.44 -8.88 -5.11
N GLY A 140 -5.30 -8.27 -5.93
CA GLY A 140 -4.91 -7.20 -6.85
C GLY A 140 -4.28 -6.01 -6.12
N HIS A 141 -4.82 -5.63 -4.97
CA HIS A 141 -4.28 -4.59 -4.09
C HIS A 141 -2.87 -4.94 -3.58
N GLU A 142 -2.62 -6.17 -3.12
CA GLU A 142 -1.28 -6.61 -2.70
C GLU A 142 -0.27 -6.57 -3.86
N TYR A 143 -0.68 -6.96 -5.08
CA TYR A 143 0.15 -6.77 -6.27
C TYR A 143 0.38 -5.28 -6.59
N GLY A 144 -0.60 -4.42 -6.29
CA GLY A 144 -0.46 -2.98 -6.36
C GLY A 144 0.73 -2.47 -5.54
N HIS A 145 0.93 -2.99 -4.33
CA HIS A 145 2.10 -2.63 -3.51
C HIS A 145 3.43 -3.04 -4.13
N LEU A 146 3.49 -4.21 -4.76
CA LEU A 146 4.67 -4.67 -5.50
C LEU A 146 4.96 -3.74 -6.70
N ILE A 147 3.95 -3.49 -7.53
CA ILE A 147 4.10 -2.71 -8.77
C ILE A 147 4.42 -1.25 -8.45
N GLY A 148 3.78 -0.68 -7.42
CA GLY A 148 4.07 0.66 -6.90
C GLY A 148 5.41 0.78 -6.17
N GLN A 149 6.10 -0.33 -5.91
CA GLN A 149 7.35 -0.41 -5.14
C GLN A 149 7.24 0.24 -3.75
N HIS A 150 6.08 0.09 -3.09
CA HIS A 150 5.75 0.84 -1.88
C HIS A 150 6.66 0.51 -0.69
N ILE A 151 7.17 -0.73 -0.58
CA ILE A 151 8.17 -1.10 0.44
C ILE A 151 9.45 -0.30 0.22
N GLN A 152 10.01 -0.34 -0.99
CA GLN A 152 11.26 0.36 -1.30
C GLN A 152 11.14 1.88 -1.18
N LYS A 153 10.03 2.45 -1.67
CA LYS A 153 9.79 3.89 -1.53
C LYS A 153 9.65 4.29 -0.05
N GLY A 154 8.95 3.49 0.75
CA GLY A 154 8.81 3.71 2.20
C GLY A 154 10.16 3.65 2.93
N GLU A 155 11.01 2.68 2.61
CA GLU A 155 12.37 2.58 3.14
C GLU A 155 13.22 3.81 2.76
N GLN A 156 13.14 4.25 1.50
CA GLN A 156 13.82 5.47 1.05
C GLN A 156 13.33 6.71 1.81
N GLN A 157 12.02 6.79 2.10
CA GLN A 157 11.47 7.91 2.88
C GLN A 157 11.91 7.87 4.34
N ALA A 158 12.00 6.69 4.94
CA ALA A 158 12.53 6.56 6.29
C ALA A 158 13.99 7.01 6.36
N VAL A 159 14.83 6.60 5.40
CA VAL A 159 16.23 7.07 5.34
C VAL A 159 16.30 8.59 5.14
N ALA A 160 15.56 9.14 4.18
CA ALA A 160 15.53 10.58 3.93
C ALA A 160 15.06 11.37 5.16
N GLY A 161 13.97 10.95 5.79
CA GLY A 161 13.43 11.58 7.00
C GLY A 161 14.42 11.55 8.16
N ALA A 162 15.10 10.41 8.36
CA ALA A 162 16.14 10.27 9.38
C ALA A 162 17.28 11.26 9.15
N LEU A 163 17.81 11.32 7.92
CA LEU A 163 18.90 12.23 7.57
C LEU A 163 18.51 13.70 7.73
N ILE A 164 17.31 14.09 7.32
CA ILE A 164 16.80 15.46 7.45
C ILE A 164 16.72 15.86 8.93
N MET A 165 16.08 15.04 9.78
CA MET A 165 15.94 15.37 11.20
C MET A 165 17.28 15.33 11.95
N GLY A 166 18.17 14.41 11.59
CA GLY A 166 19.53 14.37 12.13
C GLY A 166 20.32 15.64 11.80
N ALA A 167 20.24 16.12 10.55
CA ALA A 167 20.90 17.36 10.14
C ALA A 167 20.35 18.59 10.86
N ILE A 168 19.03 18.67 11.06
CA ILE A 168 18.40 19.75 11.84
C ILE A 168 18.91 19.73 13.29
N ALA A 169 18.94 18.55 13.92
CA ALA A 169 19.41 18.40 15.29
C ALA A 169 20.89 18.75 15.46
N ALA A 170 21.74 18.33 14.51
CA ALA A 170 23.15 18.68 14.48
C ALA A 170 23.35 20.20 14.38
N ALA A 171 22.60 20.87 13.49
CA ALA A 171 22.67 22.32 13.35
C ALA A 171 22.13 23.07 14.59
N ALA A 172 21.05 22.58 15.21
CA ALA A 172 20.42 23.20 16.37
C ALA A 172 21.28 23.09 17.64
N THR A 173 22.09 22.03 17.75
CA THR A 173 22.96 21.82 18.91
C THR A 173 24.39 22.31 18.71
N ALA A 174 24.80 22.67 17.48
CA ALA A 174 26.19 22.91 17.09
C ALA A 174 27.02 23.81 18.04
N ASP A 175 26.40 24.85 18.61
CA ASP A 175 27.10 25.83 19.46
C ASP A 175 26.94 25.56 20.97
N ASN A 176 26.33 24.44 21.36
CA ASN A 176 26.12 24.09 22.77
C ASN A 176 27.12 23.01 23.25
N PRO A 177 28.23 23.39 23.92
CA PRO A 177 29.26 22.45 24.35
C PRO A 177 28.80 21.51 25.48
N TYR A 178 27.65 21.76 26.09
CA TYR A 178 27.08 20.93 27.16
C TYR A 178 26.01 19.94 26.64
N ALA A 179 25.70 19.98 25.34
CA ALA A 179 24.70 19.09 24.76
C ALA A 179 25.29 17.68 24.52
N ASN A 180 24.48 16.66 24.75
CA ASN A 180 24.81 15.30 24.29
C ASN A 180 24.42 15.17 22.80
N HIS A 181 25.26 15.73 21.92
CA HIS A 181 24.98 15.84 20.48
C HIS A 181 24.63 14.50 19.85
N ASP A 182 25.41 13.46 20.12
CA ASP A 182 25.24 12.14 19.50
C ASP A 182 23.88 11.54 19.84
N GLN A 183 23.46 11.61 21.11
CA GLN A 183 22.16 11.13 21.54
C GLN A 183 21.02 11.93 20.89
N ILE A 184 21.12 13.26 20.91
CA ILE A 184 20.08 14.15 20.36
C ILE A 184 19.93 13.93 18.84
N ILE A 185 21.04 13.78 18.13
CA ILE A 185 21.04 13.50 16.68
C ILE A 185 20.43 12.13 16.42
N SER A 186 20.86 11.09 17.15
CA SER A 186 20.34 9.72 16.99
C SER A 186 18.83 9.65 17.24
N ASP A 187 18.34 10.25 18.33
CA ASP A 187 16.90 10.29 18.63
C ASP A 187 16.11 11.05 17.57
N SER A 188 16.67 12.16 17.07
CA SER A 188 16.06 12.93 16.00
C SER A 188 16.01 12.14 14.68
N MET A 189 17.07 11.39 14.35
CA MET A 189 17.09 10.49 13.20
C MET A 189 16.03 9.39 13.33
N ASN A 190 15.86 8.79 14.51
CA ASN A 190 14.82 7.79 14.75
C ASN A 190 13.42 8.36 14.54
N ILE A 191 13.15 9.56 15.06
CA ILE A 191 11.88 10.27 14.86
C ILE A 191 11.68 10.58 13.36
N GLY A 192 12.71 11.13 12.72
CA GLY A 192 12.68 11.47 11.31
C GLY A 192 12.41 10.27 10.42
N GLY A 193 13.03 9.13 10.71
CA GLY A 193 12.79 7.90 9.95
C GLY A 193 11.39 7.35 10.16
N ALA A 194 10.87 7.37 11.38
CA ALA A 194 9.50 6.95 11.67
C ALA A 194 8.45 7.83 10.96
N LEU A 195 8.68 9.15 10.92
CA LEU A 195 7.81 10.09 10.20
C LEU A 195 7.92 9.92 8.69
N GLY A 196 9.15 9.84 8.17
CA GLY A 196 9.41 9.66 6.75
C GLY A 196 8.76 8.40 6.19
N GLY A 197 8.97 7.25 6.84
CA GLY A 197 8.39 5.98 6.40
C GLY A 197 6.85 5.94 6.40
N ARG A 198 6.18 6.86 7.11
CA ARG A 198 4.72 6.96 7.17
C ARG A 198 4.14 8.08 6.31
N ALA A 199 4.97 9.00 5.81
CA ALA A 199 4.50 10.23 5.16
C ALA A 199 3.57 10.00 3.97
N PHE A 200 3.74 8.88 3.25
CA PHE A 200 2.98 8.54 2.04
C PHE A 200 2.14 7.27 2.17
N SER A 201 1.98 6.71 3.38
CA SER A 201 1.32 5.41 3.54
C SER A 201 -0.10 5.44 2.97
N GLN A 202 -0.89 6.47 3.26
CA GLN A 202 -2.25 6.60 2.72
C GLN A 202 -2.26 6.76 1.19
N THR A 203 -1.35 7.55 0.62
CA THR A 203 -1.27 7.70 -0.85
C THR A 203 -0.84 6.42 -1.55
N TYR A 204 -0.02 5.57 -0.90
CA TYR A 204 0.35 4.25 -1.42
C TYR A 204 -0.82 3.26 -1.35
N GLU A 205 -1.68 3.35 -0.34
CA GLU A 205 -2.94 2.57 -0.33
C GLU A 205 -3.82 2.95 -1.54
N LEU A 206 -3.98 4.25 -1.83
CA LEU A 206 -4.77 4.71 -2.97
C LEU A 206 -4.15 4.28 -4.31
N GLU A 207 -2.83 4.33 -4.45
CA GLU A 207 -2.14 3.83 -5.64
C GLU A 207 -2.30 2.31 -5.80
N SER A 208 -2.20 1.56 -4.70
CA SER A 208 -2.47 0.12 -4.70
C SER A 208 -3.93 -0.18 -5.05
N ASP A 209 -4.89 0.65 -4.64
CA ASP A 209 -6.30 0.52 -5.02
C ASP A 209 -6.53 0.80 -6.50
N THR A 210 -5.84 1.80 -7.08
CA THR A 210 -5.86 2.09 -8.52
C THR A 210 -5.31 0.91 -9.33
N LEU A 211 -4.14 0.39 -8.96
CA LEU A 211 -3.54 -0.79 -9.60
C LEU A 211 -4.38 -2.04 -9.39
N GLY A 212 -4.86 -2.27 -8.17
CA GLY A 212 -5.74 -3.37 -7.82
C GLY A 212 -7.04 -3.35 -8.61
N THR A 213 -7.61 -2.16 -8.87
CA THR A 213 -8.77 -1.97 -9.74
C THR A 213 -8.50 -2.46 -11.15
N LEU A 214 -7.38 -2.05 -11.75
CA LEU A 214 -6.98 -2.46 -13.09
C LEU A 214 -6.79 -3.99 -13.18
N ILE A 215 -6.02 -4.56 -12.25
CA ILE A 215 -5.73 -6.00 -12.20
C ILE A 215 -7.01 -6.82 -12.03
N THR A 216 -7.87 -6.43 -11.09
CA THR A 216 -9.12 -7.12 -10.78
C THR A 216 -10.06 -7.10 -11.99
N ARG A 217 -10.20 -5.94 -12.63
CA ARG A 217 -11.03 -5.79 -13.83
C ARG A 217 -10.50 -6.62 -15.00
N GLN A 218 -9.19 -6.56 -15.27
CA GLN A 218 -8.56 -7.34 -16.35
C GLN A 218 -8.64 -8.86 -16.10
N ALA A 219 -8.68 -9.30 -14.84
CA ALA A 219 -8.92 -10.69 -14.47
C ALA A 219 -10.40 -11.14 -14.58
N GLY A 220 -11.29 -10.21 -14.96
CA GLY A 220 -12.72 -10.48 -15.17
C GLY A 220 -13.57 -10.46 -13.89
N TYR A 221 -13.09 -9.78 -12.84
CA TYR A 221 -13.82 -9.56 -11.59
C TYR A 221 -14.31 -8.11 -11.46
N ASP A 222 -15.31 -7.88 -10.60
CA ASP A 222 -15.84 -6.55 -10.33
C ASP A 222 -15.03 -5.87 -9.19
N PRO A 223 -14.18 -4.87 -9.50
CA PRO A 223 -13.37 -4.21 -8.48
C PRO A 223 -14.20 -3.40 -7.48
N VAL A 224 -15.33 -2.81 -7.91
CA VAL A 224 -16.18 -1.99 -7.03
C VAL A 224 -16.90 -2.89 -6.02
N LYS A 225 -17.35 -4.07 -6.46
CA LYS A 225 -17.92 -5.09 -5.56
C LYS A 225 -16.85 -5.65 -4.63
N GLY A 226 -15.63 -5.87 -5.12
CA GLY A 226 -14.52 -6.38 -4.32
C GLY A 226 -14.05 -5.42 -3.23
N ALA A 227 -13.89 -4.14 -3.57
CA ALA A 227 -13.42 -3.09 -2.66
C ALA A 227 -14.34 -2.86 -1.45
N ARG A 228 -15.61 -3.29 -1.50
CA ARG A 228 -16.51 -3.27 -0.33
C ARG A 228 -15.99 -4.08 0.84
N TYR A 229 -15.08 -5.05 0.62
CA TYR A 229 -14.42 -5.77 1.70
C TYR A 229 -13.67 -4.82 2.65
N PHE A 230 -13.08 -3.74 2.14
CA PHE A 230 -12.25 -2.81 2.93
C PHE A 230 -13.10 -1.96 3.88
N ALA A 231 -14.37 -1.77 3.56
CA ALA A 231 -15.34 -1.07 4.41
C ALA A 231 -15.90 -1.94 5.55
N ARG A 232 -15.60 -3.25 5.60
CA ARG A 232 -16.18 -4.16 6.59
C ARG A 232 -15.61 -3.88 7.98
N PRO A 233 -16.42 -3.90 9.06
CA PRO A 233 -15.91 -3.60 10.40
C PRO A 233 -14.97 -4.70 10.90
N ALA A 234 -13.84 -4.28 11.44
CA ALA A 234 -12.97 -5.15 12.22
C ALA A 234 -12.06 -4.33 13.14
N GLU A 235 -11.57 -4.98 14.19
CA GLU A 235 -10.52 -4.42 15.02
C GLU A 235 -9.20 -4.35 14.24
N ALA A 236 -8.50 -3.22 14.35
CA ALA A 236 -7.20 -3.01 13.73
C ALA A 236 -6.09 -3.91 14.33
N LYS A 237 -6.27 -4.36 15.57
CA LYS A 237 -5.33 -5.23 16.28
C LYS A 237 -6.07 -6.32 17.03
N SER A 238 -5.48 -7.51 17.15
CA SER A 238 -5.99 -8.53 18.06
C SER A 238 -5.69 -8.18 19.51
N VAL A 239 -6.30 -8.93 20.43
CA VAL A 239 -6.00 -8.92 21.87
C VAL A 239 -4.53 -9.15 22.19
N ASN A 240 -3.78 -9.85 21.32
CA ASN A 240 -2.36 -10.12 21.47
C ASN A 240 -1.45 -9.11 20.76
N GLY A 241 -2.03 -8.03 20.20
CA GLY A 241 -1.29 -6.96 19.53
C GLY A 241 -0.95 -7.20 18.05
N GLU A 242 -1.35 -8.34 17.47
CA GLU A 242 -1.14 -8.62 16.03
C GLU A 242 -2.01 -7.68 15.19
N LEU A 243 -1.43 -7.01 14.19
CA LEU A 243 -2.19 -6.15 13.28
C LEU A 243 -3.07 -7.01 12.34
N SER A 244 -4.34 -6.65 12.23
CA SER A 244 -5.23 -7.20 11.21
C SER A 244 -5.04 -6.49 9.87
N PHE A 245 -5.81 -6.90 8.87
CA PHE A 245 -5.94 -6.19 7.59
C PHE A 245 -6.21 -4.70 7.81
N TRP A 246 -7.09 -4.33 8.75
CA TRP A 246 -7.41 -2.92 9.01
C TRP A 246 -6.35 -2.18 9.82
N GLY A 247 -5.45 -2.90 10.51
CA GLY A 247 -4.30 -2.29 11.17
C GLY A 247 -3.14 -2.01 10.21
N THR A 248 -3.06 -2.77 9.12
CA THR A 248 -2.03 -2.62 8.08
C THR A 248 -2.53 -1.77 6.91
N HIS A 249 -3.83 -1.85 6.61
CA HIS A 249 -4.54 -1.18 5.52
C HIS A 249 -5.77 -0.48 6.10
N PRO A 250 -5.62 0.72 6.69
CA PRO A 250 -6.71 1.43 7.33
C PRO A 250 -7.90 1.63 6.38
N PRO A 251 -9.14 1.44 6.85
CA PRO A 251 -10.32 1.64 6.04
C PRO A 251 -10.58 3.13 5.87
N ASP A 252 -10.95 3.53 4.66
CA ASP A 252 -11.23 4.93 4.31
C ASP A 252 -12.22 4.95 3.13
N GLU A 253 -13.24 5.80 3.19
CA GLU A 253 -14.24 5.96 2.13
C GLU A 253 -13.63 6.46 0.83
N VAL A 254 -12.53 7.24 0.92
CA VAL A 254 -11.77 7.74 -0.24
C VAL A 254 -11.18 6.58 -1.05
N ARG A 255 -10.90 5.44 -0.42
CA ARG A 255 -10.41 4.23 -1.12
C ARG A 255 -11.46 3.67 -2.06
N LEU A 256 -12.71 3.55 -1.59
CA LEU A 256 -13.81 3.07 -2.44
C LEU A 256 -14.13 4.08 -3.55
N ALA A 257 -14.05 5.37 -3.25
CA ALA A 257 -14.19 6.42 -4.26
C ALA A 257 -13.07 6.35 -5.32
N THR A 258 -11.82 6.08 -4.90
CA THR A 258 -10.68 5.88 -5.80
C THR A 258 -10.90 4.70 -6.75
N VAL A 259 -11.44 3.58 -6.24
CA VAL A 259 -11.78 2.41 -7.07
C VAL A 259 -12.84 2.77 -8.11
N MET A 260 -13.91 3.46 -7.69
CA MET A 260 -14.99 3.88 -8.60
C MET A 260 -14.50 4.86 -9.67
N ALA A 261 -13.71 5.85 -9.29
CA ALA A 261 -13.10 6.81 -10.21
C ALA A 261 -12.11 6.12 -11.17
N THR A 262 -11.32 5.16 -10.68
CA THR A 262 -10.40 4.38 -11.52
C THR A 262 -11.16 3.52 -12.53
N VAL A 263 -12.29 2.92 -12.16
CA VAL A 263 -13.15 2.19 -13.11
C VAL A 263 -13.63 3.12 -14.22
N ALA A 264 -14.16 4.31 -13.88
CA ALA A 264 -14.61 5.29 -14.86
C ALA A 264 -13.46 5.76 -15.76
N GLN A 265 -12.27 5.96 -15.20
CA GLN A 265 -11.07 6.29 -15.96
C GLN A 265 -10.72 5.19 -16.98
N ILE A 266 -10.71 3.92 -16.58
CA ILE A 266 -10.42 2.80 -17.48
C ILE A 266 -11.45 2.72 -18.60
N GLU A 267 -12.73 2.94 -18.31
CA GLU A 267 -13.82 2.91 -19.29
C GLU A 267 -13.74 4.04 -20.32
N THR A 268 -13.29 5.21 -19.89
CA THR A 268 -13.22 6.41 -20.75
C THR A 268 -11.89 6.54 -21.50
N GLN A 269 -10.78 6.11 -20.88
CA GLN A 269 -9.41 6.32 -21.39
C GLN A 269 -8.73 5.02 -21.84
N GLY A 270 -9.32 3.85 -21.56
CA GLY A 270 -8.76 2.54 -21.89
C GLY A 270 -7.66 2.06 -20.94
N GLY A 271 -7.37 2.78 -19.86
CA GLY A 271 -6.31 2.44 -18.90
C GLY A 271 -6.20 3.44 -17.74
N ILE A 272 -5.12 3.32 -16.97
CA ILE A 272 -4.77 4.24 -15.87
C ILE A 272 -3.62 5.17 -16.29
N GLY A 273 -3.63 6.41 -15.79
CA GLY A 273 -2.61 7.41 -16.11
C GLY A 273 -1.33 7.23 -15.30
N ARG A 274 -0.17 7.22 -15.96
CA ARG A 274 1.14 7.25 -15.30
C ARG A 274 1.62 8.69 -15.13
N LYS A 275 2.22 9.04 -13.98
CA LYS A 275 2.88 10.34 -13.86
C LYS A 275 4.10 10.40 -14.76
N ALA A 276 4.37 11.57 -15.33
CA ALA A 276 5.63 11.81 -16.02
C ALA A 276 6.79 11.51 -15.06
N ALA A 277 7.83 10.84 -15.55
CA ALA A 277 9.05 10.70 -14.78
C ALA A 277 9.61 12.11 -14.49
N PRO A 278 10.04 12.39 -13.25
CA PRO A 278 10.68 13.67 -12.93
C PRO A 278 11.97 13.87 -13.73
#